data_AF-A0A3R7WCG5-F1
#
_entry.id   AF-A0A3R7WCG5-F1
#
_cell.length_a   1.000
_cell.length_b   1.000
_cell.length_c   1.000
_cell.angle_alpha   90.00
_cell.angle_beta   90.00
_cell.angle_gamma   90.00
#
_symmetry.space_group_name_H-M   'P 1'
#
loop_
_entity.id
_entity.type
_entity.pdbx_description
1 polymer ?
#
loop_
_entity_poly.entity_id
_entity_poly.type
_entity_poly.pdbx_seq_one_letter_code
_entity_poly.pdbx_strand_id
1 'polypeptide(L)'
;MVGGTQYGAKNFLTRTCGNLDAKIELVCDGQVLELPVGIEGVIITNITSFAGGSVLWHEDSSDEYTHTPSNGAAKPSLGPASIHDGLLDIVAVYGTLHLGQLQVGLSKALRLRQAKKVQVRLKERLPLQIDGEPWMQDPCAFMLAKTTHERDTVTRQVGEVLDWAGNANVITWEQRDVLLAEITRRVHAKDQQHCAIVRRHFAT
;
A
#
# COMPACT_ATOMS: atom_id res chain seq x y z
N MET A 1 16.59 -26.96 5.39
CA MET A 1 16.85 -27.05 3.94
C MET A 1 16.77 -25.63 3.40
N VAL A 2 17.90 -25.11 2.92
CA VAL A 2 18.08 -23.72 2.50
C VAL A 2 17.41 -23.53 1.15
N GLY A 3 16.28 -22.82 1.14
CA GLY A 3 15.55 -22.42 -0.08
C GLY A 3 15.71 -20.93 -0.33
N GLY A 4 16.96 -20.45 -0.39
CA GLY A 4 17.24 -19.11 -0.89
C GLY A 4 16.90 -19.07 -2.37
N THR A 5 15.86 -18.33 -2.74
CA THR A 5 15.49 -18.12 -4.13
C THR A 5 16.71 -17.61 -4.89
N GLN A 6 17.07 -18.28 -5.99
CA GLN A 6 18.23 -17.99 -6.84
C GLN A 6 18.28 -16.54 -7.38
N TYR A 7 17.20 -15.77 -7.22
CA TYR A 7 17.11 -14.36 -7.59
C TYR A 7 17.61 -13.40 -6.50
N GLY A 8 17.63 -13.79 -5.22
CA GLY A 8 18.12 -12.94 -4.12
C GLY A 8 19.63 -12.73 -4.13
N ALA A 9 20.41 -13.75 -4.49
CA ALA A 9 21.88 -13.71 -4.47
C ALA A 9 22.49 -13.11 -5.76
N LYS A 10 21.80 -13.18 -6.91
CA LYS A 10 22.30 -12.60 -8.17
C LYS A 10 22.23 -11.07 -8.21
N ASN A 11 21.30 -10.46 -7.47
CA ASN A 11 21.20 -9.01 -7.36
C ASN A 11 22.23 -8.40 -6.39
N PHE A 12 23.02 -9.21 -5.66
CA PHE A 12 24.06 -8.70 -4.75
C PHE A 12 25.27 -8.10 -5.48
N LEU A 13 25.51 -8.50 -6.73
CA LEU A 13 26.70 -8.12 -7.51
C LEU A 13 26.45 -7.11 -8.63
N THR A 14 25.19 -6.82 -8.95
CA THR A 14 24.84 -5.77 -9.92
C THR A 14 23.87 -4.82 -9.25
N ARG A 15 24.32 -3.59 -8.95
CA ARG A 15 23.46 -2.49 -8.48
C ARG A 15 22.54 -1.99 -9.61
N THR A 16 21.83 -2.88 -10.29
CA THR A 16 20.92 -2.56 -11.40
C THR A 16 19.83 -1.59 -10.98
N CYS A 17 19.51 -1.52 -9.68
CA CYS A 17 18.53 -0.57 -9.14
C CYS A 17 19.15 0.68 -8.49
N GLY A 18 20.46 0.90 -8.58
CA GLY A 18 21.09 2.12 -8.06
C GLY A 18 20.51 3.38 -8.71
N ASN A 19 20.30 4.43 -7.92
CA ASN A 19 19.70 5.71 -8.35
C ASN A 19 18.31 5.52 -8.99
N LEU A 20 17.45 4.74 -8.33
CA LEU A 20 16.09 4.47 -8.81
C LEU A 20 15.28 5.75 -9.01
N ASP A 21 15.58 6.82 -8.26
CA ASP A 21 15.01 8.16 -8.41
C ASP A 21 15.14 8.73 -9.84
N ALA A 22 16.22 8.42 -10.56
CA ALA A 22 16.41 8.85 -11.94
C ALA A 22 15.67 7.94 -12.95
N LYS A 23 15.35 6.70 -12.55
CA LYS A 23 14.91 5.60 -13.42
C LYS A 23 13.39 5.42 -13.46
N ILE A 24 12.69 5.97 -12.46
CA ILE A 24 11.23 5.94 -12.41
C ILE A 24 10.67 7.35 -12.22
N GLU A 25 9.36 7.48 -12.38
CA GLU A 25 8.57 8.63 -11.93
C GLU A 25 7.31 8.09 -11.27
N LEU A 26 6.96 8.65 -10.11
CA LEU A 26 5.72 8.34 -9.41
C LEU A 26 4.80 9.56 -9.44
N VAL A 27 3.57 9.37 -9.90
CA VAL A 27 2.52 10.40 -9.82
C VAL A 27 1.46 9.90 -8.85
N CYS A 28 1.37 10.57 -7.70
CA CYS A 28 0.46 10.23 -6.61
C CYS A 28 -0.68 11.24 -6.57
N ASP A 29 -1.92 10.78 -6.76
CA ASP A 29 -3.13 11.62 -6.80
C ASP A 29 -2.98 12.85 -7.72
N GLY A 30 -2.34 12.65 -8.88
CA GLY A 30 -2.13 13.69 -9.88
C GLY A 30 -0.89 14.57 -9.67
N GLN A 31 -0.15 14.39 -8.57
CA GLN A 31 1.08 15.14 -8.28
C GLN A 31 2.32 14.26 -8.43
N VAL A 32 3.33 14.76 -9.15
CA VAL A 32 4.65 14.11 -9.22
C VAL A 32 5.25 14.09 -7.82
N LEU A 33 5.64 12.90 -7.37
CA LEU A 33 6.30 12.68 -6.09
C LEU A 33 7.82 12.79 -6.27
N GLU A 34 8.44 13.72 -5.54
CA GLU A 34 9.89 13.82 -5.46
C GLU A 34 10.46 12.61 -4.71
N LEU A 35 11.32 11.84 -5.38
CA LEU A 35 11.99 10.68 -4.82
C LEU A 35 13.31 11.10 -4.16
N PRO A 36 13.64 10.54 -2.97
CA PRO A 36 14.94 10.78 -2.36
C PRO A 36 16.08 10.28 -3.25
N VAL A 37 17.18 11.03 -3.33
CA VAL A 37 18.34 10.65 -4.14
C VAL A 37 18.97 9.36 -3.62
N GLY A 38 19.33 8.45 -4.53
CA GLY A 38 20.12 7.27 -4.20
C GLY A 38 19.31 6.11 -3.63
N ILE A 39 17.99 6.20 -3.65
CA ILE A 39 17.12 5.05 -3.34
C ILE A 39 17.38 3.92 -4.35
N GLU A 40 17.22 2.69 -3.89
CA GLU A 40 17.37 1.49 -4.73
C GLU A 40 16.08 0.68 -4.84
N GLY A 41 15.04 1.05 -4.09
CA GLY A 41 13.74 0.39 -4.13
C GLY A 41 12.62 1.31 -3.69
N VAL A 42 11.45 1.12 -4.33
CA VAL A 42 10.18 1.68 -3.89
C VAL A 42 9.24 0.51 -3.61
N ILE A 43 8.54 0.57 -2.48
CA ILE A 43 7.51 -0.39 -2.09
C ILE A 43 6.19 0.36 -2.01
N ILE A 44 5.18 -0.13 -2.72
CA ILE A 44 3.81 0.36 -2.69
C ILE A 44 2.97 -0.75 -2.08
N THR A 45 2.35 -0.49 -0.93
CA THR A 45 1.60 -1.51 -0.18
C THR A 45 0.25 -1.00 0.26
N ASN A 46 -0.71 -1.93 0.33
CA ASN A 46 -2.02 -1.73 0.94
C ASN A 46 -2.07 -2.26 2.38
N ILE A 47 -1.10 -3.09 2.79
CA ILE A 47 -1.04 -3.72 4.11
C ILE A 47 0.19 -3.28 4.88
N THR A 48 0.12 -3.36 6.21
CA THR A 48 1.19 -2.90 7.12
C THR A 48 2.40 -3.84 7.20
N SER A 49 2.44 -4.89 6.37
CA SER A 49 3.54 -5.86 6.34
C SER A 49 4.02 -6.16 4.92
N PHE A 50 5.29 -6.53 4.81
CA PHE A 50 5.95 -6.87 3.54
C PHE A 50 6.80 -8.14 3.70
N ALA A 51 6.94 -8.91 2.62
CA ALA A 51 7.86 -10.05 2.49
C ALA A 51 7.89 -11.01 3.71
N GLY A 52 6.73 -11.58 4.09
CA GLY A 52 6.65 -12.59 5.15
C GLY A 52 6.43 -12.04 6.55
N GLY A 53 5.87 -10.83 6.67
CA GLY A 53 5.45 -10.24 7.95
C GLY A 53 6.35 -9.13 8.49
N SER A 54 7.33 -8.65 7.70
CA SER A 54 8.18 -7.54 8.10
C SER A 54 7.37 -6.25 8.19
N VAL A 55 7.47 -5.58 9.33
CA VAL A 55 6.91 -4.25 9.55
C VAL A 55 7.87 -3.24 8.94
N LEU A 56 7.44 -2.55 7.88
CA LEU A 56 8.31 -1.64 7.14
C LEU A 56 8.57 -0.32 7.89
N TRP A 57 7.63 0.12 8.73
CA TRP A 57 7.74 1.28 9.61
C TRP A 57 6.81 1.10 10.81
N HIS A 58 7.14 1.71 11.94
CA HIS A 58 6.28 1.72 13.13
C HIS A 58 5.56 3.06 13.25
N GLU A 59 4.32 3.02 13.76
CA GLU A 59 3.44 4.19 13.94
C GLU A 59 3.92 5.16 15.04
N ASP A 60 4.97 4.79 15.77
CA ASP A 60 5.63 5.62 16.79
C ASP A 60 6.44 6.75 16.12
N SER A 61 5.68 7.73 15.63
CA SER A 61 5.82 9.21 15.70
C SER A 61 7.19 9.89 15.77
N SER A 62 8.26 9.31 15.23
CA SER A 62 9.39 10.12 14.78
C SER A 62 9.22 10.47 13.29
N ASP A 63 9.05 11.76 13.07
CA ASP A 63 9.06 12.40 11.77
C ASP A 63 10.37 12.10 11.00
N GLU A 64 11.41 11.65 11.70
CA GLU A 64 12.73 11.25 11.20
C GLU A 64 12.68 10.35 9.95
N TYR A 65 11.72 9.42 9.87
CA TYR A 65 11.59 8.47 8.77
C TYR A 65 10.52 8.87 7.74
N THR A 66 10.19 10.17 7.68
CA THR A 66 9.33 10.73 6.63
C THR A 66 10.17 11.63 5.73
N HIS A 67 10.10 11.39 4.43
CA HIS A 67 10.85 12.15 3.43
C HIS A 67 10.44 13.61 3.43
N THR A 68 11.43 14.49 3.55
CA THR A 68 11.26 15.94 3.37
C THR A 68 11.72 16.30 1.95
N PRO A 69 10.81 16.78 1.08
CA PRO A 69 11.17 17.20 -0.27
C PRO A 69 12.27 18.27 -0.27
N SER A 70 13.25 18.16 -1.17
CA SER A 70 14.33 19.14 -1.28
C SER A 70 13.90 20.41 -2.02
N ASN A 71 12.80 20.35 -2.76
CA ASN A 71 12.22 21.47 -3.51
C ASN A 71 11.54 22.56 -2.64
N GLY A 72 11.62 22.45 -1.31
CA GLY A 72 11.00 23.39 -0.38
C GLY A 72 9.51 23.13 -0.11
N ALA A 73 8.92 22.06 -0.66
CA ALA A 73 7.58 21.65 -0.30
C ALA A 73 7.52 21.21 1.16
N ALA A 74 6.37 21.45 1.80
CA ALA A 74 6.13 21.01 3.16
C ALA A 74 6.25 19.48 3.24
N LYS A 75 6.86 19.01 4.33
CA LYS A 75 6.91 17.60 4.66
C LYS A 75 5.49 17.03 4.73
N PRO A 76 5.24 15.88 4.10
CA PRO A 76 3.89 15.31 4.09
C PRO A 76 3.49 14.86 5.49
N SER A 77 2.29 15.22 5.91
CA SER A 77 1.66 14.64 7.09
C SER A 77 1.09 13.28 6.68
N LEU A 78 1.70 12.20 7.18
CA LEU A 78 1.34 10.83 6.85
C LEU A 78 0.60 10.20 8.03
N GLY A 79 -0.58 9.64 7.77
CA GLY A 79 -1.38 8.95 8.76
C GLY A 79 -0.79 7.60 9.18
N PRO A 80 -1.46 6.88 10.10
CA PRO A 80 -1.17 5.47 10.36
C PRO A 80 -1.38 4.64 9.08
N ALA A 81 -0.73 3.49 9.01
CA ALA A 81 -0.90 2.60 7.87
C ALA A 81 -2.18 1.79 8.06
N SER A 82 -3.12 1.88 7.12
CA SER A 82 -4.44 1.26 7.29
C SER A 82 -4.91 0.56 6.04
N ILE A 83 -5.38 -0.67 6.20
CA ILE A 83 -6.00 -1.41 5.10
C ILE A 83 -7.39 -0.84 4.74
N HIS A 84 -7.98 0.00 5.60
CA HIS A 84 -9.38 0.45 5.48
C HIS A 84 -9.54 1.93 5.11
N ASP A 85 -8.44 2.69 5.00
CA ASP A 85 -8.47 4.13 4.71
C ASP A 85 -8.65 4.47 3.22
N GLY A 86 -8.60 3.48 2.34
CA GLY A 86 -8.65 3.69 0.88
C GLY A 86 -7.35 4.25 0.28
N LEU A 87 -6.23 4.24 1.02
CA LEU A 87 -4.92 4.70 0.59
C LEU A 87 -3.95 3.52 0.37
N LEU A 88 -2.92 3.80 -0.43
CA LEU A 88 -1.71 3.00 -0.59
C LEU A 88 -0.56 3.73 0.09
N ASP A 89 0.25 3.02 0.87
CA ASP A 89 1.48 3.53 1.45
C ASP A 89 2.64 3.37 0.46
N ILE A 90 3.35 4.47 0.19
CA ILE A 90 4.54 4.50 -0.66
C ILE A 90 5.76 4.76 0.21
N VAL A 91 6.73 3.83 0.19
CA VAL A 91 7.98 3.93 0.94
C VAL A 91 9.20 3.63 0.07
N ALA A 92 10.35 4.16 0.47
CA ALA A 92 11.64 3.93 -0.18
C ALA A 92 12.62 3.15 0.70
N VAL A 93 13.51 2.42 0.03
CA VAL A 93 14.65 1.71 0.62
C VAL A 93 15.93 2.02 -0.15
N TYR A 94 17.08 1.94 0.54
CA TYR A 94 18.40 2.34 0.02
C TYR A 94 19.25 1.15 -0.43
N GLY A 95 18.66 -0.04 -0.51
CA GLY A 95 19.31 -1.25 -0.99
C GLY A 95 19.07 -2.47 -0.11
N THR A 96 19.69 -3.59 -0.49
CA THR A 96 19.49 -4.90 0.14
C THR A 96 19.91 -4.93 1.60
N LEU A 97 20.97 -4.20 1.99
CA LEU A 97 21.38 -4.11 3.39
C LEU A 97 20.32 -3.41 4.25
N HIS A 98 19.78 -2.30 3.76
CA HIS A 98 18.68 -1.59 4.43
C HIS A 98 17.46 -2.52 4.53
N LEU A 99 17.07 -3.21 3.45
CA LEU A 99 16.01 -4.22 3.49
C LEU A 99 16.26 -5.32 4.52
N GLY A 100 17.49 -5.84 4.62
CA GLY A 100 17.86 -6.85 5.63
C GLY A 100 17.72 -6.33 7.05
N GLN A 101 18.10 -5.08 7.31
CA GLN A 101 17.92 -4.43 8.61
C GLN A 101 16.44 -4.22 8.96
N LEU A 102 15.58 -3.90 7.97
CA LEU A 102 14.13 -3.81 8.15
C LEU A 102 13.55 -5.15 8.62
N GLN A 103 13.98 -6.26 8.00
CA GLN A 103 13.46 -7.59 8.34
C GLN A 103 13.75 -8.01 9.78
N VAL A 104 14.86 -7.54 10.35
CA VAL A 104 15.27 -7.84 11.74
C VAL A 104 14.91 -6.72 12.73
N GLY A 105 14.19 -5.67 12.30
CA GLY A 105 13.76 -4.57 13.15
C GLY A 105 14.85 -3.59 13.57
N LEU A 106 15.97 -3.53 12.84
CA LEU A 106 17.09 -2.62 13.11
C LEU A 106 17.04 -1.32 12.29
N SER A 107 16.06 -1.16 11.41
CA SER A 107 15.87 0.04 10.59
C SER A 107 14.38 0.26 10.28
N LYS A 108 14.05 1.35 9.58
CA LYS A 108 12.70 1.69 9.10
C LYS A 108 12.76 2.24 7.68
N ALA A 109 11.80 1.84 6.84
CA ALA A 109 11.70 2.33 5.48
C ALA A 109 11.33 3.83 5.50
N LEU A 110 11.83 4.56 4.52
CA LEU A 110 11.56 5.99 4.42
C LEU A 110 10.17 6.20 3.84
N ARG A 111 9.24 6.77 4.62
CA ARG A 111 7.87 7.03 4.16
C ARG A 111 7.85 8.22 3.21
N LEU A 112 7.26 8.05 2.03
CA LEU A 112 7.22 9.10 1.00
C LEU A 112 5.84 9.76 0.90
N ARG A 113 4.77 8.95 0.82
CA ARG A 113 3.40 9.44 0.57
C ARG A 113 2.37 8.37 0.92
N GLN A 114 1.14 8.81 1.21
CA GLN A 114 -0.07 7.99 1.13
C GLN A 114 -0.95 8.54 0.01
N ALA A 115 -1.48 7.67 -0.86
CA ALA A 115 -2.26 8.11 -2.02
C ALA A 115 -3.34 7.11 -2.42
N LYS A 116 -4.44 7.58 -3.02
CA LYS A 116 -5.52 6.71 -3.52
C LYS A 116 -5.14 6.06 -4.85
N LYS A 117 -4.45 6.83 -5.71
CA LYS A 117 -3.99 6.41 -7.03
C LYS A 117 -2.51 6.74 -7.19
N VAL A 118 -1.75 5.75 -7.62
CA VAL A 118 -0.32 5.86 -7.90
C VAL A 118 -0.08 5.42 -9.34
N GLN A 119 0.35 6.34 -10.18
CA GLN A 119 0.88 6.00 -11.49
C GLN A 119 2.40 5.82 -11.38
N VAL A 120 2.88 4.67 -11.81
CA VAL A 120 4.30 4.32 -11.89
C VAL A 120 4.73 4.40 -13.34
N ARG A 121 5.78 5.16 -13.63
CA ARG A 121 6.41 5.21 -14.95
C ARG A 121 7.85 4.71 -14.83
N LEU A 122 8.16 3.65 -15.55
CA LEU A 122 9.50 3.09 -15.66
C LEU A 122 10.17 3.64 -16.92
N LYS A 123 11.35 4.24 -16.78
CA LYS A 123 12.11 4.84 -17.89
C LYS A 123 13.08 3.85 -18.53
N GLU A 124 13.43 2.79 -17.82
CA GLU A 124 14.34 1.73 -18.26
C GLU A 124 13.81 0.35 -17.83
N ARG A 125 14.49 -0.72 -18.28
CA ARG A 125 14.14 -2.08 -17.91
C ARG A 125 14.54 -2.38 -16.47
N LEU A 126 13.57 -2.66 -15.59
CA LEU A 126 13.78 -2.80 -14.15
C LEU A 126 13.15 -4.10 -13.59
N PRO A 127 13.71 -4.67 -12.52
CA PRO A 127 13.04 -5.74 -11.79
C PRO A 127 11.79 -5.20 -11.12
N LEU A 128 10.67 -5.90 -11.29
CA LEU A 128 9.39 -5.61 -10.65
C LEU A 128 8.91 -6.88 -9.93
N GLN A 129 8.21 -6.70 -8.81
CA GLN A 129 7.59 -7.78 -8.08
C GLN A 129 6.19 -7.34 -7.65
N ILE A 130 5.18 -8.14 -7.96
CA ILE A 130 3.79 -7.94 -7.52
C ILE A 130 3.30 -9.25 -6.92
N ASP A 131 2.70 -9.20 -5.74
CA ASP A 131 2.11 -10.35 -5.04
C ASP A 131 3.01 -11.60 -4.94
N GLY A 132 4.33 -11.39 -4.85
CA GLY A 132 5.31 -12.46 -4.72
C GLY A 132 5.94 -12.93 -6.03
N GLU A 133 5.40 -12.53 -7.18
CA GLU A 133 5.90 -12.93 -8.50
C GLU A 133 6.88 -11.88 -9.04
N PRO A 134 8.18 -12.21 -9.24
CA PRO A 134 9.16 -11.29 -9.79
C PRO A 134 9.30 -11.44 -11.32
N TRP A 135 9.52 -10.33 -12.02
CA TRP A 135 9.89 -10.33 -13.44
C TRP A 135 10.72 -9.10 -13.82
N MET A 136 11.30 -9.10 -15.02
CA MET A 136 11.96 -7.92 -15.60
C MET A 136 10.96 -7.18 -16.48
N GLN A 137 10.65 -5.93 -16.12
CA GLN A 137 9.68 -5.09 -16.82
C GLN A 137 10.41 -4.10 -17.74
N ASP A 138 10.09 -4.09 -19.03
CA ASP A 138 10.54 -3.07 -19.97
C ASP A 138 9.87 -1.70 -19.68
N PRO A 139 10.43 -0.58 -20.17
CA PRO A 139 9.87 0.76 -19.94
C PRO A 139 8.36 0.82 -20.22
N CYS A 140 7.60 1.22 -19.22
CA CYS A 140 6.14 1.27 -19.31
C CYS A 140 5.56 2.22 -18.26
N ALA A 141 4.27 2.51 -18.39
CA ALA A 141 3.51 3.23 -17.38
C ALA A 141 2.29 2.40 -16.98
N PHE A 142 2.08 2.23 -15.68
CA PHE A 142 0.92 1.53 -15.14
C PHE A 142 0.36 2.25 -13.91
N MET A 143 -0.89 1.97 -13.58
CA MET A 143 -1.59 2.59 -12.46
C MET A 143 -1.94 1.55 -11.41
N LEU A 144 -1.62 1.87 -10.18
CA LEU A 144 -2.06 1.18 -8.99
C LEU A 144 -3.11 2.05 -8.31
N ALA A 145 -4.27 1.49 -8.05
CA ALA A 145 -5.31 2.14 -7.28
C ALA A 145 -5.91 1.10 -6.34
N LYS A 146 -6.24 1.53 -5.14
CA LYS A 146 -7.01 0.67 -4.24
C LYS A 146 -8.41 0.53 -4.81
N THR A 147 -8.75 -0.67 -5.26
CA THR A 147 -10.11 -0.99 -5.73
C THR A 147 -11.04 -0.94 -4.53
N THR A 148 -11.63 0.23 -4.29
CA THR A 148 -12.77 0.35 -3.37
C THR A 148 -13.99 -0.02 -4.18
N HIS A 149 -14.63 -1.14 -3.86
CA HIS A 149 -15.92 -1.44 -4.48
C HIS A 149 -16.92 -0.34 -4.06
N GLU A 150 -17.87 0.05 -4.92
CA GLU A 150 -18.94 1.00 -4.52
C GLU A 150 -19.65 0.53 -3.24
N ARG A 151 -19.76 -0.80 -3.06
CA ARG A 151 -20.30 -1.43 -1.86
C ARG A 151 -19.45 -1.21 -0.62
N ASP A 152 -18.12 -1.15 -0.77
CA ASP A 152 -17.21 -0.83 0.33
C ASP A 152 -17.33 0.64 0.73
N THR A 153 -17.59 1.52 -0.23
CA THR A 153 -17.83 2.95 0.03
C THR A 153 -19.11 3.14 0.86
N VAL A 154 -20.20 2.45 0.50
CA VAL A 154 -21.45 2.48 1.28
C VAL A 154 -21.23 1.90 2.68
N THR A 155 -20.53 0.76 2.78
CA THR A 155 -20.26 0.13 4.08
C THR A 155 -19.41 1.03 4.97
N ARG A 156 -18.42 1.72 4.41
CA ARG A 156 -17.59 2.71 5.11
C ARG A 156 -18.40 3.91 5.59
N GLN A 157 -19.23 4.49 4.73
CA GLN A 157 -20.11 5.61 5.11
C GLN A 157 -21.11 5.22 6.20
N VAL A 158 -21.64 3.99 6.13
CA VAL A 158 -22.51 3.46 7.18
C VAL A 158 -21.76 3.33 8.51
N GLY A 159 -20.52 2.85 8.49
CA GLY A 159 -19.65 2.85 9.68
C GLY A 159 -19.45 4.25 10.26
N GLU A 160 -19.12 5.24 9.43
CA GLU A 160 -18.93 6.64 9.87
C GLU A 160 -20.20 7.24 10.49
N VAL A 161 -21.38 6.95 9.95
CA VAL A 161 -22.66 7.41 10.51
C VAL A 161 -22.95 6.75 11.86
N LEU A 162 -22.65 5.45 12.00
CA LEU A 162 -22.82 4.73 13.25
C LEU A 162 -21.86 5.24 14.34
N ASP A 163 -20.63 5.58 13.98
CA ASP A 163 -19.65 6.19 14.88
C ASP A 163 -20.09 7.58 15.34
N TRP A 164 -20.57 8.40 14.41
CA TRP A 164 -21.17 9.69 14.75
C TRP A 164 -22.37 9.53 15.69
N ALA A 165 -23.25 8.58 15.43
CA ALA A 165 -24.45 8.35 16.25
C ALA A 165 -24.09 7.90 17.68
N GLY A 166 -23.04 7.08 17.85
CA GLY A 166 -22.50 6.71 19.15
C GLY A 166 -21.92 7.92 19.90
N ASN A 167 -21.10 8.72 19.23
CA ASN A 167 -20.50 9.93 19.81
C ASN A 167 -21.54 11.01 20.15
N ALA A 168 -22.62 11.10 19.38
CA ALA A 168 -23.74 12.02 19.62
C ALA A 168 -24.74 11.47 20.65
N ASN A 169 -24.50 10.29 21.24
CA ASN A 169 -25.41 9.58 22.14
C ASN A 169 -26.82 9.34 21.56
N VAL A 170 -26.93 9.23 20.23
CA VAL A 170 -28.18 8.85 19.54
C VAL A 170 -28.42 7.34 19.68
N ILE A 171 -27.34 6.56 19.73
CA ILE A 171 -27.33 5.12 20.02
C ILE A 171 -26.24 4.81 21.06
N THR A 172 -26.36 3.69 21.78
CA THR A 172 -25.27 3.19 22.63
C THR A 172 -24.20 2.49 21.79
N TRP A 173 -22.98 2.36 22.32
CA TRP A 173 -21.91 1.59 21.68
C TRP A 173 -22.27 0.11 21.47
N GLU A 174 -23.04 -0.47 22.39
CA GLU A 174 -23.56 -1.84 22.23
C GLU A 174 -24.56 -1.95 21.07
N GLN A 175 -25.46 -0.96 20.93
CA GLN A 175 -26.40 -0.91 19.81
C GLN A 175 -25.69 -0.70 18.47
N ARG A 176 -24.64 0.14 18.44
CA ARG A 176 -23.78 0.34 17.27
C ARG A 176 -23.16 -0.98 16.81
N ASP A 177 -22.56 -1.74 17.72
CA ASP A 177 -21.86 -2.98 17.38
C ASP A 177 -22.84 -4.04 16.83
N VAL A 178 -24.05 -4.13 17.39
CA VAL A 178 -25.13 -5.00 16.88
C VAL A 178 -25.57 -4.57 15.47
N LEU A 179 -25.76 -3.27 15.24
CA LEU A 179 -26.16 -2.73 13.94
C LEU A 179 -25.06 -2.98 12.89
N LEU A 180 -23.80 -2.72 13.22
CA LEU A 180 -22.68 -2.93 12.32
C LEU A 180 -22.51 -4.40 11.95
N ALA A 181 -22.65 -5.32 12.93
CA ALA A 181 -22.60 -6.75 12.69
C ALA A 181 -23.72 -7.23 11.74
N GLU A 182 -24.95 -6.75 11.95
CA GLU A 182 -26.09 -7.12 11.10
C GLU A 182 -26.00 -6.53 9.68
N ILE A 183 -25.53 -5.28 9.54
CA ILE A 183 -25.28 -4.65 8.24
C ILE A 183 -24.24 -5.45 7.47
N THR A 184 -23.11 -5.77 8.12
CA THR A 184 -22.03 -6.56 7.54
C THR A 184 -22.53 -7.93 7.08
N ARG A 185 -23.34 -8.61 7.92
CA ARG A 185 -23.96 -9.89 7.57
C ARG A 185 -24.84 -9.78 6.32
N ARG A 186 -25.65 -8.73 6.19
CA ARG A 186 -26.55 -8.52 5.04
C ARG A 186 -25.82 -8.16 3.75
N VAL A 187 -24.74 -7.39 3.84
CA VAL A 187 -23.88 -7.07 2.70
C VAL A 187 -23.26 -8.38 2.16
N HIS A 188 -22.65 -9.19 3.02
CA HIS A 188 -22.06 -10.47 2.62
C HIS A 188 -23.08 -11.47 2.04
N ALA A 189 -24.29 -11.55 2.60
CA ALA A 189 -25.34 -12.42 2.07
C ALA A 189 -25.78 -12.01 0.65
N LYS A 190 -25.87 -10.70 0.38
CA LYS A 190 -26.16 -10.18 -0.97
C LYS A 190 -25.02 -10.46 -1.96
N ASP A 191 -23.76 -10.43 -1.52
CA ASP A 191 -22.61 -10.72 -2.39
C ASP A 191 -22.57 -12.18 -2.84
N GLN A 192 -22.83 -13.14 -1.94
CA GLN A 192 -22.95 -14.56 -2.31
C GLN A 192 -24.10 -14.79 -3.31
N GLN A 193 -25.23 -14.10 -3.13
CA GLN A 193 -26.39 -14.22 -4.01
C GLN A 193 -26.15 -13.60 -5.39
N HIS A 194 -25.43 -12.46 -5.47
CA HIS A 194 -25.06 -11.82 -6.73
C HIS A 194 -24.04 -12.64 -7.52
N CYS A 195 -23.00 -13.17 -6.87
CA CYS A 195 -22.01 -14.05 -7.50
C CYS A 195 -22.62 -15.36 -8.03
N ALA A 196 -23.61 -15.92 -7.33
CA ALA A 196 -24.32 -17.12 -7.78
C ALA A 196 -25.18 -16.88 -9.03
N ILE A 197 -25.75 -15.67 -9.19
CA ILE A 197 -26.57 -15.28 -10.36
C ILE A 197 -25.68 -15.03 -11.59
N VAL A 198 -24.56 -14.34 -11.41
CA VAL A 198 -23.61 -14.04 -12.50
C VAL A 198 -23.00 -15.32 -13.07
N ARG A 199 -22.62 -16.30 -12.22
CA ARG A 199 -22.08 -17.59 -12.67
C ARG A 199 -23.07 -18.44 -13.51
N ARG A 200 -24.38 -18.22 -13.38
CA ARG A 200 -25.38 -18.92 -14.21
C ARG A 200 -25.53 -18.32 -15.61
N HIS A 201 -25.19 -17.05 -15.81
CA HIS A 201 -25.33 -16.38 -17.11
C HIS A 201 -24.15 -16.62 -18.08
N PHE A 202 -23.02 -17.15 -17.59
CA PHE A 202 -21.84 -17.47 -18.40
C PHE A 202 -21.68 -18.98 -18.65
N ALA A 203 -22.70 -19.79 -18.34
CA ALA A 203 -22.69 -21.26 -18.49
C ALA A 203 -23.69 -21.77 -19.56
N THR A 204 -24.20 -20.89 -20.41
CA THR A 204 -24.99 -21.20 -21.62
C THR A 204 -24.26 -20.65 -22.84
#